data_AF-M4YKE9-F1
#
_entry.id   AF-M4YKE9-F1
#
_cell.length_a   1.000
_cell.length_b   1.000
_cell.length_c   1.000
_cell.angle_alpha   90.00
_cell.angle_beta   90.00
_cell.angle_gamma   90.00
#
_symmetry.space_group_name_H-M   'P 1'
#
loop_
_entity.id
_entity.type
_entity.pdbx_description
1 polymer ?
#
loop_
_entity_poly.entity_id
_entity_poly.type
_entity_poly.pdbx_seq_one_letter_code
_entity_poly.pdbx_strand_id
1 'polypeptide(L)' 'MCEHSPITRDCKCPNEKCPRHGKCCECVAFHREKRNKPPFCLRNIEWTEQ' A
#
# COMPACT_ATOMS: atom_id res chain seq x y z
N MET A 1 7.86 -11.95 -2.40
CA MET A 1 7.04 -11.62 -1.21
C MET A 1 7.36 -10.17 -0.83
N CYS A 2 6.84 -9.60 0.26
CA CYS A 2 7.29 -8.29 0.76
C CYS A 2 8.74 -8.37 1.26
N GLU A 3 9.69 -8.47 0.34
CA GLU A 3 11.10 -8.58 0.64
C GLU A 3 11.65 -7.16 0.73
N HIS A 4 11.58 -6.60 1.94
CA HIS A 4 12.42 -5.56 2.55
C HIS A 4 13.13 -4.51 1.66
N SER A 5 12.55 -4.10 0.53
CA SER A 5 12.92 -2.83 -0.08
C SER A 5 12.19 -1.75 0.71
N PRO A 6 12.90 -0.77 1.30
CA PRO A 6 12.27 0.31 2.01
C PRO A 6 11.47 1.16 1.01
N ILE A 7 10.21 0.79 0.75
CA ILE A 7 9.19 1.76 0.32
C ILE A 7 8.87 2.62 1.56
N THR A 8 9.89 3.26 2.13
CA THR A 8 9.82 4.03 3.38
C THR A 8 10.07 5.51 3.14
N ARG A 9 9.78 6.05 1.95
CA ARG A 9 10.01 7.49 1.77
C ARG A 9 8.76 8.33 1.53
N ASP A 10 7.65 7.76 1.07
CA ASP A 10 6.43 8.57 0.91
C ASP A 10 5.16 7.71 0.79
N CYS A 11 4.53 7.36 1.91
CA CYS A 11 3.18 6.82 1.86
C CYS A 11 2.22 7.94 1.46
N LYS A 12 1.95 8.11 0.16
CA LYS A 12 1.01 9.10 -0.39
C LYS A 12 -0.47 8.79 -0.09
N CYS A 13 -0.73 7.93 0.91
CA CYS A 13 -2.10 7.66 1.34
C CYS A 13 -2.61 8.89 2.10
N PRO A 14 -3.70 9.55 1.66
CA PRO A 14 -4.21 10.75 2.32
C PRO A 14 -4.82 10.46 3.70
N ASN A 15 -5.04 9.19 4.04
CA ASN A 15 -5.58 8.79 5.33
C ASN A 15 -4.45 8.54 6.34
N GLU A 16 -3.90 9.62 6.90
CA GLU A 16 -2.83 9.59 7.91
C GLU A 16 -3.28 8.95 9.23
N LYS A 17 -4.59 8.93 9.51
CA LYS A 17 -5.17 8.26 10.70
C LYS A 17 -5.33 6.75 10.51
N CYS A 18 -4.95 6.19 9.37
CA CYS A 18 -5.03 4.76 9.14
C CYS A 18 -4.05 4.02 10.06
N PRO A 19 -4.50 3.01 10.85
CA PRO A 19 -3.62 2.23 11.72
C PRO A 19 -2.50 1.48 10.99
N ARG A 20 -2.62 1.35 9.67
CA ARG A 20 -1.65 0.69 8.77
C ARG A 20 -0.97 1.68 7.82
N HIS A 21 -1.07 2.99 8.08
CA HIS A 21 -0.32 4.00 7.32
C HIS A 21 1.18 3.77 7.48
N GLY A 22 1.94 3.88 6.38
CA GLY A 22 3.37 3.51 6.35
C GLY A 22 3.68 2.00 6.41
N LYS A 23 2.72 1.16 6.82
CA LYS A 23 2.86 -0.30 6.90
C LYS A 23 2.35 -0.98 5.64
N CYS A 24 3.04 -0.77 4.52
CA CYS A 24 2.56 -1.15 3.18
C CYS A 24 2.08 -2.62 3.08
N CYS A 25 2.80 -3.58 3.64
CA CYS A 25 2.43 -5.00 3.53
C CYS A 25 1.19 -5.36 4.33
N GLU A 26 1.11 -4.93 5.60
CA GLU A 26 -0.09 -5.09 6.43
C GLU A 26 -1.29 -4.36 5.80
N CYS A 27 -1.04 -3.19 5.21
CA CYS A 27 -2.06 -2.39 4.54
C CYS A 27 -2.62 -3.11 3.31
N VAL A 28 -1.76 -3.65 2.43
CA VAL A 28 -2.16 -4.42 1.24
C VAL A 28 -2.92 -5.68 1.61
N ALA A 29 -2.43 -6.46 2.57
CA ALA A 29 -3.12 -7.66 3.04
C ALA A 29 -4.54 -7.34 3.51
N PHE A 30 -4.69 -6.34 4.40
CA PHE A 30 -5.99 -5.89 4.87
C PHE A 30 -6.90 -5.41 3.73
N HIS A 31 -6.34 -4.66 2.77
CA HIS A 31 -7.08 -4.11 1.64
C HIS A 31 -7.54 -5.20 0.66
N ARG A 32 -6.72 -6.23 0.45
CA ARG A 32 -7.05 -7.42 -0.33
C ARG A 32 -8.14 -8.26 0.34
N GLU A 33 -8.01 -8.51 1.64
CA GLU A 33 -8.91 -9.40 2.39
C GLU A 33 -10.24 -8.75 2.78
N LYS A 34 -10.23 -7.48 3.19
CA LYS A 34 -11.40 -6.81 3.82
C LYS A 34 -12.04 -5.72 2.98
N ARG A 35 -11.33 -5.16 2.01
CA ARG A 35 -11.82 -4.04 1.18
C ARG A 35 -11.93 -4.37 -0.30
N ASN A 36 -11.40 -5.52 -0.72
CA ASN A 36 -11.30 -5.98 -2.10
C ASN A 36 -10.81 -4.89 -3.08
N LYS A 37 -9.94 -3.99 -2.59
CA LYS A 37 -9.42 -2.85 -3.35
C LYS A 37 -8.02 -2.50 -2.86
N PRO A 38 -7.07 -2.14 -3.75
CA PRO A 38 -5.74 -1.74 -3.34
C PRO A 38 -5.78 -0.48 -2.45
N PRO A 39 -4.80 -0.30 -1.55
CA PRO A 39 -4.67 0.93 -0.78
C PRO A 39 -4.36 2.10 -1.72
N PHE A 40 -4.75 3.32 -1.32
CA PHE A 40 -4.67 4.51 -2.17
C PHE A 40 -3.24 4.80 -2.67
N CYS A 41 -2.26 4.63 -1.78
CA CYS A 41 -0.84 4.79 -2.11
C CYS A 41 -0.33 3.81 -3.19
N LEU A 42 -1.07 2.74 -3.48
CA LEU A 42 -0.75 1.74 -4.49
C LEU A 42 -1.79 1.71 -5.63
N ARG A 43 -2.66 2.72 -5.71
CA ARG A 43 -3.73 2.78 -6.71
C ARG A 43 -3.28 3.43 -8.03
N ASN A 44 -2.20 4.20 -7.99
CA ASN A 44 -1.63 4.95 -9.12
C ASN A 44 -0.22 4.47 -9.53
N ILE A 45 0.23 3.32 -9.05
CA ILE A 45 1.35 2.64 -9.70
C ILE A 45 0.77 2.02 -10.96
N GLU A 46 0.85 2.74 -12.07
CA GLU A 46 0.64 2.17 -13.38
C GLU A 46 1.63 1.01 -13.52
N TRP A 47 1.10 -0.22 -13.52
CA TRP A 47 1.87 -1.37 -13.98
C TRP A 47 2.06 -1.18 -15.48
N THR A 48 3.15 -0.51 -15.88
CA THR A 48 3.71 -0.76 -17.20
C THR A 48 4.24 -2.19 -17.16
N GLU A 49 3.47 -3.13 -17.72
CA GLU A 49 3.96 -4.45 -18.08
C GLU A 49 5.23 -4.28 -18.92
N GLN A 50 6.30 -4.97 -18.54
CA GLN A 50 7.52 -5.11 -19.32
C GLN A 50 7.62 -6.56 -19.79
#